data_AF-A0A924APY6-F1
#
_entry.id   AF-A0A924APY6-F1
#
_cell.length_a   1.000
_cell.length_b   1.000
_cell.length_c   1.000
_cell.angle_alpha   90.00
_cell.angle_beta   90.00
_cell.angle_gamma   90.00
#
_symmetry.space_group_name_H-M   'P 1'
#
loop_
_entity.id
_entity.type
_entity.pdbx_description
1 polymer ?
#
loop_
_entity_poly.entity_id
_entity_poly.type
_entity_poly.pdbx_seq_one_letter_code
_entity_poly.pdbx_strand_id
1 'polypeptide(L)'
;MYVNFEALCIDDSGRPEGCPPKRWVRKGQVYTVTEVCKAINRAGELSFRLAEVKPPQPLEVFLARRFEPLSDAPLDEARRILEEEGELVEVEARPVSRPFEPLKPSWN
;
A
#
# COMPACT_ATOMS: atom_id res chain seq x y z
N MET A 1 1.44 9.90 2.18
CA MET A 1 0.98 11.16 2.81
C MET A 1 1.23 11.07 4.31
N TYR A 2 1.88 12.08 4.91
CA TYR A 2 2.10 12.13 6.36
C TYR A 2 0.83 12.61 7.06
N VAL A 3 0.38 11.84 8.04
CA VAL A 3 -0.76 12.14 8.89
C VAL A 3 -0.45 11.66 10.29
N ASN A 4 -1.13 12.20 11.30
CA ASN A 4 -0.94 11.77 12.68
C ASN A 4 -2.30 11.51 13.31
N PHE A 5 -2.65 10.23 13.47
CA PHE A 5 -3.87 9.82 14.12
C PHE A 5 -3.75 8.44 14.75
N GLU A 6 -4.62 8.15 15.70
CA GLU A 6 -4.64 6.88 16.41
C GLU A 6 -5.62 5.90 15.76
N ALA A 7 -5.21 4.64 15.66
CA ALA A 7 -6.05 3.57 15.14
C ALA A 7 -5.93 2.31 16.00
N LEU A 8 -7.07 1.71 16.32
CA LEU A 8 -7.17 0.45 17.05
C LEU A 8 -6.92 -0.72 16.11
N CYS A 9 -5.97 -1.61 16.42
CA CYS A 9 -5.81 -2.84 15.67
C CYS A 9 -6.96 -3.81 15.97
N ILE A 10 -7.76 -4.14 14.95
CA ILE A 10 -8.90 -5.06 15.03
C ILE A 10 -8.56 -6.46 14.48
N ASP A 11 -7.52 -6.57 13.65
CA ASP A 11 -7.02 -7.83 13.08
C ASP A 11 -5.49 -7.94 13.11
N ASP A 12 -4.98 -8.84 13.95
CA ASP A 12 -3.56 -9.22 14.04
C ASP A 12 -3.24 -10.57 13.39
N SER A 13 -4.19 -11.14 12.63
CA SER A 13 -4.03 -12.42 11.92
C SER A 13 -2.90 -12.37 10.88
N GLY A 14 -2.47 -13.51 10.34
CA GLY A 14 -1.54 -13.54 9.19
C GLY A 14 -0.13 -13.03 9.48
N ARG A 15 0.31 -13.13 10.75
CA ARG A 15 1.71 -12.92 11.13
C ARG A 15 2.60 -13.92 10.39
N PRO A 16 3.64 -13.49 9.67
CA PRO A 16 4.58 -14.40 9.01
C PRO A 16 5.28 -15.32 10.01
N GLU A 17 5.53 -16.55 9.59
CA GLU A 17 6.33 -17.50 10.37
C GLU A 17 7.74 -16.91 10.59
N GLY A 18 8.22 -16.92 11.84
CA GLY A 18 9.49 -16.29 12.22
C GLY A 18 9.43 -14.79 12.52
N CYS A 19 8.28 -14.11 12.33
CA CYS A 19 8.14 -12.71 12.76
C CYS A 19 7.95 -12.62 14.29
N PRO A 20 8.84 -11.90 15.02
CA PRO A 20 8.71 -11.79 16.47
C PRO A 20 7.47 -10.95 16.85
N PRO A 21 6.79 -11.29 17.96
CA PRO A 21 5.55 -10.62 18.41
C PRO A 21 5.73 -9.15 18.83
N LYS A 22 6.95 -8.62 18.81
CA LYS A 22 7.27 -7.20 19.00
C LYS A 22 7.29 -6.41 17.68
N ARG A 23 7.38 -7.10 16.54
CA ARG A 23 7.38 -6.53 15.18
C ARG A 23 6.07 -6.76 14.44
N TRP A 24 5.07 -7.25 15.16
CA TRP A 24 3.74 -7.48 14.64
C TRP A 24 2.73 -6.73 15.49
N VAL A 25 1.68 -6.28 14.85
CA VAL A 25 0.55 -5.60 15.50
C VAL A 25 -0.18 -6.59 16.41
N ARG A 26 -0.89 -6.06 17.41
CA ARG A 26 -1.66 -6.85 18.37
C ARG A 26 -3.09 -6.36 18.39
N LYS A 27 -4.03 -7.30 18.29
CA LYS A 27 -5.45 -6.98 18.35
C LYS A 27 -5.81 -6.36 19.70
N GLY A 28 -6.61 -5.30 19.67
CA GLY A 28 -7.00 -4.52 20.83
C GLY A 28 -5.99 -3.46 21.27
N GLN A 29 -4.86 -3.30 20.56
CA GLN A 29 -3.87 -2.27 20.84
C GLN A 29 -4.05 -1.07 19.89
N VAL A 30 -3.95 0.13 20.46
CA VAL A 30 -3.95 1.39 19.69
C VAL A 30 -2.55 1.68 19.20
N TYR A 31 -2.45 2.12 17.95
CA TYR A 31 -1.21 2.51 17.29
C TYR A 31 -1.34 3.89 16.67
N THR A 32 -0.21 4.58 16.59
CA THR A 32 -0.11 5.88 15.94
C THR A 32 0.22 5.69 14.46
N VAL A 33 -0.72 6.04 13.59
CA VAL A 33 -0.50 6.09 12.15
C VAL A 33 0.26 7.37 11.82
N THR A 34 1.45 7.21 11.21
CA THR A 34 2.32 8.32 10.79
C THR A 34 2.23 8.59 9.30
N GLU A 35 1.78 7.61 8.53
CA GLU A 35 1.69 7.72 7.08
C GLU A 35 0.57 6.84 6.53
N VAL A 36 -0.16 7.38 5.57
CA VAL A 36 -1.14 6.64 4.76
C VAL A 36 -0.63 6.60 3.33
N CYS A 37 -0.56 5.38 2.77
CA CYS A 37 -0.10 5.11 1.42
C CYS A 37 -1.10 4.18 0.72
N LYS A 38 -1.29 4.36 -0.59
CA LYS A 38 -2.05 3.42 -1.40
C LYS A 38 -1.16 2.21 -1.71
N ALA A 39 -1.64 1.01 -1.45
CA ALA A 39 -0.92 -0.19 -1.87
C ALA A 39 -0.99 -0.29 -3.40
N ILE A 40 0.15 -0.65 -4.03
CA ILE A 40 0.27 -0.90 -5.48
C ILE A 40 -0.30 -2.28 -5.84
N ASN A 41 -1.21 -2.83 -5.03
CA ASN A 41 -1.91 -4.07 -5.33
C ASN A 41 -3.26 -3.74 -6.01
N ARG A 42 -3.77 -4.67 -6.84
CA ARG A 42 -4.86 -4.47 -7.82
C ARG A 42 -6.20 -3.95 -7.24
N ALA A 43 -6.35 -3.84 -5.93
CA ALA A 43 -7.58 -3.38 -5.28
C ALA A 43 -7.51 -1.92 -4.76
N GLY A 44 -6.36 -1.25 -4.88
CA GLY A 44 -6.23 0.15 -4.43
C GLY A 44 -6.42 0.32 -2.92
N GLU A 45 -6.14 -0.73 -2.13
CA GLU A 45 -6.32 -0.71 -0.68
C GLU A 45 -5.35 0.28 -0.02
N LEU A 46 -5.82 0.97 1.02
CA LEU A 46 -4.96 1.83 1.83
C LEU A 46 -4.06 0.99 2.75
N SER A 47 -2.89 1.54 3.05
CA SER A 47 -1.90 0.96 3.95
C SER A 47 -1.37 2.02 4.91
N PHE A 48 -1.14 1.63 6.14
CA PHE A 48 -0.69 2.48 7.23
C PHE A 48 0.75 2.15 7.63
N ARG A 49 1.54 3.19 7.83
CA ARG A 49 2.83 3.13 8.53
C ARG A 49 2.60 3.53 9.98
N LEU A 50 3.07 2.70 10.90
CA LEU A 50 2.92 2.91 12.34
C LEU A 50 4.23 3.44 12.95
N ALA A 51 4.13 4.27 13.99
CA ALA A 51 5.29 4.79 14.70
C ALA A 51 5.99 3.71 15.55
N GLU A 52 5.19 2.85 16.18
CA GLU A 52 5.61 1.95 17.26
C GLU A 52 6.12 0.62 16.72
N VAL A 53 5.56 0.15 15.61
CA VAL A 53 5.85 -1.18 15.06
C VAL A 53 6.18 -1.09 13.58
N LYS A 54 7.30 -1.70 13.21
CA LYS A 54 7.73 -1.84 11.82
C LYS A 54 7.45 -3.28 11.35
N PRO A 55 6.75 -3.45 10.22
CA PRO A 55 6.49 -4.77 9.68
C PRO A 55 7.81 -5.47 9.29
N PRO A 56 7.82 -6.82 9.26
CA PRO A 56 8.96 -7.58 8.79
C PRO A 56 9.15 -7.38 7.28
N GLN A 57 10.41 -7.27 6.83
CA GLN A 57 10.71 -7.23 5.40
C GLN A 57 10.15 -8.47 4.68
N PRO A 58 9.65 -8.32 3.44
CA PRO A 58 9.69 -7.13 2.58
C PRO A 58 8.53 -6.15 2.80
N LEU A 59 7.65 -6.38 3.77
CA LEU A 59 6.52 -5.49 4.05
C LEU A 59 7.03 -4.21 4.73
N GLU A 60 6.69 -3.05 4.18
CA GLU A 60 7.04 -1.74 4.77
C GLU A 60 5.86 -1.08 5.50
N VAL A 61 4.65 -1.52 5.22
CA VAL A 61 3.38 -0.97 5.72
C VAL A 61 2.41 -2.08 6.08
N PHE A 62 1.44 -1.78 6.94
CA PHE A 62 0.34 -2.68 7.27
C PHE A 62 -0.93 -2.28 6.50
N LEU A 63 -1.78 -3.25 6.14
CA LEU A 63 -3.05 -2.93 5.46
C LEU A 63 -3.98 -2.15 6.38
N ALA A 64 -4.57 -1.06 5.89
CA ALA A 64 -5.46 -0.18 6.65
C ALA A 64 -6.67 -0.93 7.22
N ARG A 65 -7.20 -1.92 6.49
CA ARG A 65 -8.36 -2.75 6.92
C ARG A 65 -8.16 -3.52 8.23
N ARG A 66 -6.93 -3.60 8.74
CA ARG A 66 -6.60 -4.22 10.03
C ARG A 66 -6.82 -3.30 11.21
N PHE A 67 -7.07 -2.02 10.93
CA PHE A 67 -7.19 -0.99 11.93
C PHE A 67 -8.52 -0.26 11.78
N GLU A 68 -9.07 0.12 12.92
CA GLU A 68 -10.22 0.99 13.03
C GLU A 68 -9.71 2.35 13.54
N PRO A 69 -9.78 3.42 12.73
CA PRO A 69 -9.39 4.75 13.17
C PRO A 69 -10.23 5.17 14.37
N LEU A 70 -9.59 5.74 15.40
CA LEU A 70 -10.33 6.35 16.51
C LEU A 70 -10.91 7.72 16.13
N SER A 71 -10.51 8.26 14.98
CA SER A 71 -11.01 9.50 14.40
C SER A 71 -11.02 9.38 12.89
N ASP A 72 -12.18 9.59 12.26
CA ASP A 72 -12.36 9.46 10.80
C ASP A 72 -11.80 10.66 10.00
N ALA A 73 -11.76 11.85 10.59
CA ALA A 73 -11.35 13.09 9.91
C ALA A 73 -10.01 12.99 9.13
N PRO A 74 -8.90 12.51 9.72
CA PRO A 74 -7.63 12.41 9.01
C PRO A 74 -7.58 11.28 7.96
N LEU A 75 -8.44 10.27 8.07
CA LEU A 75 -8.48 9.17 7.09
C LEU A 75 -9.25 9.58 5.84
N ASP A 76 -10.39 10.26 5.98
CA ASP A 76 -11.18 10.73 4.84
C ASP A 76 -10.42 11.75 3.99
N GLU A 77 -9.71 12.67 4.64
CA GLU A 77 -8.85 13.64 3.96
C GLU A 77 -7.70 12.93 3.22
N ALA A 78 -7.04 11.99 3.87
CA ALA A 78 -5.97 11.21 3.23
C ALA A 78 -6.47 10.37 2.04
N ARG A 79 -7.66 9.78 2.16
CA ARG A 79 -8.29 9.02 1.09
C ARG A 79 -8.57 9.92 -0.11
N ARG A 80 -9.20 11.07 0.11
CA ARG A 80 -9.53 12.04 -0.94
C ARG A 80 -8.29 12.51 -1.70
N ILE A 81 -7.23 12.87 -0.97
CA ILE A 81 -5.96 13.31 -1.58
C ILE A 81 -5.32 12.19 -2.40
N LEU A 82 -5.27 10.96 -1.88
CA LEU A 82 -4.69 9.81 -2.59
C LEU A 82 -5.54 9.35 -3.79
N GLU A 83 -6.84 9.64 -3.81
CA GLU A 83 -7.71 9.46 -4.97
C GLU A 83 -7.42 10.52 -6.03
N GLU A 84 -7.34 11.80 -5.65
CA GLU A 84 -7.00 12.91 -6.57
C GLU A 84 -5.57 12.75 -7.16
N GLU A 85 -4.57 12.35 -6.36
CA GLU A 85 -3.20 12.11 -6.84
C GLU A 85 -3.08 10.85 -7.71
N GLY A 86 -3.98 9.87 -7.52
CA GLY A 86 -4.02 8.64 -8.33
C GLY A 86 -4.55 8.85 -9.75
N GLU A 87 -5.16 10.00 -10.03
CA GLU A 87 -5.75 10.36 -11.33
C GLU A 87 -4.76 11.11 -12.26
N LEU A 88 -3.48 11.23 -11.86
CA LEU A 88 -2.43 11.87 -12.68
C LEU A 88 -1.33 10.90 -13.12
N VAL A 89 -1.68 9.78 -13.78
CA VAL A 89 -0.72 9.08 -14.67
C VAL A 89 -1.42 8.37 -15.83
N GLU A 90 -2.06 9.11 -16.74
CA GLU A 90 -2.11 8.67 -18.13
C GLU A 90 -0.84 9.18 -18.81
N VAL A 91 0.31 8.55 -18.51
CA VAL A 91 1.44 8.67 -19.44
C VAL A 91 1.01 7.93 -20.71
N GLU A 92 0.65 8.73 -21.72
CA GLU A 92 0.43 8.26 -23.08
C GLU A 92 1.44 7.15 -23.39
N ALA A 93 0.93 5.93 -23.54
CA ALA A 93 1.70 4.83 -24.08
C ALA A 93 2.14 5.25 -25.49
N ARG A 94 3.33 5.84 -25.63
CA ARG A 94 3.92 6.04 -26.96
C ARG A 94 4.05 4.65 -27.57
N PRO A 95 3.36 4.32 -28.67
CA PRO A 95 3.67 3.11 -29.39
C PRO A 95 5.07 3.31 -29.96
N VAL A 96 6.07 2.62 -29.41
CA VAL A 96 7.33 2.42 -30.13
C VAL A 96 6.98 1.47 -31.28
N SER A 97 6.59 2.05 -32.40
CA SER A 97 6.53 1.39 -33.69
C SER A 97 7.94 0.90 -34.04
N ARG A 98 8.19 -0.39 -33.91
CA ARG A 98 9.24 -1.05 -34.69
C ARG A 98 8.54 -1.81 -35.82
N PRO A 99 8.81 -1.51 -37.10
CA PRO A 99 8.34 -2.36 -38.18
C PRO A 99 8.95 -3.75 -38.02
N PHE A 100 8.10 -4.76 -38.00
CA PHE A 100 8.51 -6.15 -38.13
C PHE A 100 9.06 -6.34 -39.55
N GLU A 101 10.37 -6.45 -39.72
CA GLU A 101 10.95 -6.97 -40.95
C GLU A 101 10.77 -8.50 -40.95
N PRO A 102 10.00 -9.08 -41.89
CA PRO A 102 9.93 -10.53 -42.00
C PRO A 102 11.26 -11.06 -42.53
N LEU A 103 11.87 -11.97 -41.77
CA LEU A 103 12.98 -12.81 -42.22
C LEU A 103 12.52 -13.59 -43.47
N LYS A 104 13.11 -13.31 -44.62
CA LYS A 104 12.87 -14.08 -45.84
C LYS A 104 13.38 -15.51 -45.63
N PRO A 105 12.59 -16.56 -45.92
CA PRO A 105 13.10 -17.92 -45.88
C PRO A 105 14.02 -18.15 -47.10
N SER A 106 15.32 -18.29 -46.86
CA SER A 106 16.25 -18.80 -47.85
C SER A 106 16.18 -20.33 -47.82
N TRP A 107 15.39 -20.92 -48.71
CA TRP A 107 15.57 -22.31 -49.12
C TRP A 107 16.64 -22.34 -50.21
N ASN A 108 17.71 -23.09 -49.98
CA ASN A 108 18.64 -23.55 -51.01
C ASN A 108 19.14 -24.94 -50.61
#